data_AF-A0A436SMA8-F1
#
_entry.id   AF-A0A436SMA8-F1
#
_cell.length_a   1.000
_cell.length_b   1.000
_cell.length_c   1.000
_cell.angle_alpha   90.00
_cell.angle_beta   90.00
_cell.angle_gamma   90.00
#
_symmetry.space_group_name_H-M   'P 1'
#
loop_
_entity.id
_entity.type
_entity.pdbx_description
1 polymer ?
#
loop_
_entity_poly.entity_id
_entity_poly.type
_entity_poly.pdbx_seq_one_letter_code
_entity_poly.pdbx_strand_id
1 'polypeptide(L)' 'DWPVRVLVYQTGDGTVYAAYSDFDWIAKRHGITDRQAQFKMATEVIQSVTSSVRKN' A
#
# COMPACT_ATOMS: atom_id res chain seq x y z
N ASP A 1 -6.85 -4.43 -10.79
CA ASP A 1 -6.12 -4.73 -9.54
C ASP A 1 -6.94 -4.67 -8.26
N TRP A 2 -7.94 -3.78 -8.19
CA TRP A 2 -8.90 -3.76 -7.09
C TRP A 2 -9.59 -5.13 -6.89
N PRO A 3 -9.97 -5.48 -5.64
CA PRO A 3 -9.81 -4.72 -4.38
C PRO A 3 -8.35 -4.63 -3.88
N VAL A 4 -8.06 -3.69 -2.98
CA VAL A 4 -6.74 -3.56 -2.32
C VAL A 4 -6.46 -4.82 -1.49
N ARG A 5 -5.22 -5.30 -1.54
CA ARG A 5 -4.75 -6.44 -0.74
C ARG A 5 -3.56 -6.01 0.10
N VAL A 6 -3.54 -6.44 1.36
CA VAL A 6 -2.41 -6.28 2.28
C VAL A 6 -2.00 -7.66 2.77
N LEU A 7 -0.71 -7.96 2.72
CA LEU A 7 -0.12 -9.13 3.34
C LEU A 7 0.56 -8.71 4.64
N VAL A 8 0.15 -9.30 5.75
CA VAL A 8 0.82 -9.13 7.05
C VAL A 8 1.58 -10.40 7.39
N TYR A 9 2.85 -10.26 7.74
CA TYR A 9 3.71 -11.40 8.10
C TYR A 9 4.74 -11.02 9.15
N GLN A 10 5.27 -12.03 9.84
CA GLN A 10 6.31 -11.89 10.86
C GLN A 10 7.56 -12.68 10.46
N THR A 11 8.74 -12.09 10.64
CA THR A 11 10.03 -12.74 10.42
C THR A 11 10.51 -13.49 11.65
N GLY A 12 11.54 -14.33 11.50
CA GLY A 12 12.05 -15.17 12.59
C GLY A 12 12.63 -14.41 13.79
N ASP A 13 13.00 -13.14 13.62
CA ASP A 13 13.43 -12.21 14.68
C ASP A 13 12.24 -11.52 15.38
N GLY A 14 11.00 -11.85 15.01
CA GLY A 14 9.79 -11.29 15.58
C GLY A 14 9.32 -9.98 14.92
N THR A 15 10.04 -9.43 13.93
CA THR A 15 9.63 -8.20 13.23
C THR A 15 8.38 -8.43 12.38
N VAL A 16 7.38 -7.55 12.49
CA VAL A 16 6.13 -7.61 11.71
C VAL A 16 6.19 -6.64 10.53
N TYR A 17 5.70 -7.08 9.37
CA TYR A 17 5.66 -6.32 8.14
C TYR A 17 4.25 -6.31 7.56
N ALA A 18 3.90 -5.20 6.91
CA ALA A 18 2.72 -5.06 6.07
C ALA A 18 3.16 -4.72 4.65
N ALA A 19 2.88 -5.60 3.70
CA ALA A 19 3.21 -5.42 2.29
C ALA A 19 1.94 -5.19 1.46
N TYR A 20 2.00 -4.22 0.56
CA TYR A 20 0.93 -3.87 -0.38
C TYR A 20 1.52 -3.38 -1.70
N SER A 21 0.71 -3.39 -2.76
CA SER A 21 1.15 -2.87 -4.06
C SER A 21 1.24 -1.35 -4.03
N ASP A 22 2.32 -0.83 -4.61
CA ASP A 22 2.47 0.60 -4.86
C ASP A 22 1.39 1.08 -5.85
N PHE A 23 0.66 2.11 -5.45
CA PHE A 23 -0.44 2.68 -6.22
C PHE A 23 0.03 3.46 -7.45
N ASP A 24 1.22 4.06 -7.43
CA ASP A 24 1.82 4.69 -8.61
C ASP A 24 2.22 3.64 -9.64
N TRP A 25 2.69 2.48 -9.19
CA TRP A 25 2.94 1.33 -10.07
C TRP A 25 1.64 0.83 -10.72
N ILE A 26 0.53 0.78 -9.99
CA ILE A 26 -0.78 0.41 -10.54
C ILE A 26 -1.23 1.42 -11.61
N ALA A 27 -1.12 2.73 -11.34
CA ALA A 27 -1.44 3.77 -12.31
C ALA A 27 -0.63 3.62 -13.60
N LYS A 28 0.69 3.44 -13.47
CA LYS A 28 1.61 3.24 -14.60
C LYS A 28 1.26 2.01 -15.43
N ARG A 29 1.00 0.87 -14.78
CA ARG A 29 0.70 -0.40 -15.48
C ARG A 29 -0.58 -0.33 -16.30
N HIS A 30 -1.56 0.43 -15.84
CA HIS A 30 -2.82 0.63 -16.55
C HIS A 30 -2.82 1.89 -17.44
N GLY A 31 -1.71 2.62 -17.56
CA GLY A 31 -1.62 3.82 -18.39
C GLY A 31 -2.51 4.97 -17.92
N ILE A 32 -2.81 5.05 -16.62
CA ILE A 32 -3.71 6.06 -16.07
C ILE A 32 -2.93 7.32 -15.73
N THR A 33 -3.29 8.45 -16.34
CA THR A 33 -2.56 9.73 -16.20
C THR A 33 -3.44 10.90 -15.75
N ASP A 34 -4.70 10.64 -15.39
CA ASP A 34 -5.73 11.65 -15.11
C ASP A 34 -6.38 11.49 -13.73
N ARG A 35 -5.82 10.61 -12.88
CA ARG A 35 -6.38 10.22 -11.56
C ARG A 35 -5.39 10.34 -10.41
N GLN A 36 -4.46 11.29 -10.49
CA GLN A 36 -3.38 11.48 -9.51
C GLN A 36 -3.92 11.64 -8.08
N ALA A 37 -4.99 12.43 -7.90
CA ALA A 37 -5.58 12.67 -6.59
C ALA A 37 -6.16 11.39 -5.96
N GLN A 38 -6.77 10.53 -6.77
CA GLN A 38 -7.36 9.26 -6.33
C GLN A 38 -6.28 8.25 -5.93
N PHE A 39 -5.18 8.17 -6.69
CA PHE A 39 -4.05 7.32 -6.33
C PHE A 39 -3.32 7.84 -5.08
N LYS A 40 -3.18 9.16 -4.93
CA LYS A 40 -2.66 9.77 -3.68
C LYS A 40 -3.52 9.40 -2.47
N MET A 41 -4.84 9.52 -2.60
CA MET A 41 -5.78 9.13 -1.53
C MET A 41 -5.66 7.63 -1.19
N ALA A 42 -5.54 6.76 -2.19
CA ALA A 42 -5.36 5.32 -1.95
C ALA A 42 -4.07 5.02 -1.16
N THR A 43 -2.98 5.72 -1.48
CA THR A 43 -1.71 5.67 -0.73
C THR A 43 -1.86 6.16 0.71
N GLU A 44 -2.55 7.27 0.93
CA GLU A 44 -2.78 7.80 2.29
C GLU A 44 -3.62 6.84 3.15
N VAL A 45 -4.67 6.27 2.57
CA VAL A 45 -5.52 5.30 3.26
C VAL A 45 -4.73 4.05 3.65
N ILE A 46 -3.94 3.47 2.76
CA ILE A 46 -3.18 2.25 3.09
C ILE A 46 -2.10 2.52 4.14
N GLN A 47 -1.46 3.71 4.09
CA GLN A 47 -0.49 4.13 5.09
C GLN A 47 -1.15 4.33 6.46
N SER A 48 -2.36 4.89 6.50
CA SER A 48 -3.14 5.02 7.73
C SER A 48 -3.50 3.65 8.31
N VAL A 49 -4.00 2.72 7.49
CA VAL A 49 -4.38 1.36 7.93
C VAL A 49 -3.17 0.56 8.42
N THR A 50 -2.01 0.72 7.78
CA THR A 50 -0.78 -0.01 8.13
C THR A 50 0.10 0.72 9.14
N SER A 51 -0.35 1.87 9.67
CA SER A 51 0.45 2.74 10.54
C SER A 51 0.93 2.05 11.82
N SER A 52 0.12 1.16 12.40
CA SER A 52 0.46 0.42 13.61
C SER A 52 1.58 -0.61 13.44
N VAL A 53 1.90 -0.99 12.20
CA VAL A 53 2.97 -1.95 11.88
C VAL A 53 4.32 -1.25 11.70
N ARG A 54 4.35 0.05 11.39
CA ARG A 54 5.59 0.82 11.37
C ARG A 54 6.12 0.93 12.79
N LYS A 55 7.37 0.48 13.03
CA LYS A 55 8.10 0.79 14.27
C LYS A 55 8.07 2.30 14.49
N ASN A 56 7.66 2.71 15.69
CA ASN A 56 7.84 4.08 16.19
C ASN A 56 9.32 4.46 16.23
#